data_AF-A0A5E7ZB39-F1
#
_entry.id   AF-A0A5E7ZB39-F1
#
_cell.length_a   1.000
_cell.length_b   1.000
_cell.length_c   1.000
_cell.angle_alpha   90.00
_cell.angle_beta   90.00
_cell.angle_gamma   90.00
#
_symmetry.space_group_name_H-M   'P 1'
#
loop_
_entity.id
_entity.type
_entity.pdbx_description
1 polymer ?
#
loop_
_entity_poly.entity_id
_entity_poly.type
_entity_poly.pdbx_seq_one_letter_code
_entity_poly.pdbx_strand_id
1 'polypeptide(L)'
;MDLSAPINELKSKAKLLRRETGIPHNQALDRIARDEGFASWSILIRKYEDQKPRPAQKPTSGYPIKSLPIDSGYRTEAIEFANSKFEDVVRRIEPGNPLLTAELWNAAEYVDNHHLRDDMLPIDSEYALSLIESSLVHYVIGLATKADEMAREMD
;
A
#
# COMPACT_ATOMS: atom_id res chain seq x y z
N MET A 1 21.50 -3.50 1.18
CA MET A 1 22.16 -2.60 0.22
C MET A 1 21.95 -1.22 0.74
N ASP A 2 22.97 -0.39 0.60
CA ASP A 2 22.96 0.94 1.15
C ASP A 2 22.73 1.90 -0.02
N LEU A 3 21.46 2.28 -0.22
CA LEU A 3 21.14 3.39 -1.12
C LEU A 3 21.51 4.70 -0.42
N SER A 4 21.91 5.71 -1.19
CA SER A 4 22.21 7.04 -0.66
C SER A 4 20.98 7.72 -0.04
N ALA A 5 19.79 7.31 -0.47
CA ALA A 5 18.51 7.78 0.03
C ALA A 5 17.42 6.70 -0.15
N PRO A 6 16.32 6.78 0.61
CA PRO A 6 15.12 5.98 0.38
C PRO A 6 14.58 6.08 -1.07
N ILE A 7 13.97 5.00 -1.59
CA ILE A 7 13.52 4.94 -3.00
C ILE A 7 12.53 6.05 -3.38
N ASN A 8 11.67 6.47 -2.47
CA ASN A 8 10.76 7.61 -2.67
C ASN A 8 11.53 8.91 -2.91
N GLU A 9 12.59 9.17 -2.16
CA GLU A 9 13.45 10.34 -2.36
C GLU A 9 14.19 10.28 -3.70
N LEU A 10 14.68 9.10 -4.08
CA LEU A 10 15.30 8.88 -5.40
C LEU A 10 14.32 9.13 -6.56
N LYS A 11 13.06 8.71 -6.41
CA LYS A 11 12.00 9.04 -7.39
C LYS A 11 11.74 10.55 -7.46
N SER A 12 11.71 11.23 -6.32
CA SER A 12 11.55 12.69 -6.27
C SER A 12 12.72 13.41 -6.94
N LYS A 13 13.97 12.98 -6.69
CA LYS A 13 15.16 13.47 -7.42
C LYS A 13 15.03 13.27 -8.93
N ALA A 14 14.54 12.11 -9.39
CA ALA A 14 14.29 11.88 -10.82
C ALA A 14 13.20 12.80 -11.40
N LYS A 15 12.15 13.14 -10.63
CA LYS A 15 11.14 14.12 -11.05
C LYS A 15 11.73 15.52 -11.20
N LEU A 16 12.61 15.94 -10.29
CA LEU A 16 13.32 17.23 -10.38
C LEU A 16 14.27 17.25 -11.56
N LEU A 17 15.10 16.22 -11.73
CA LEU A 17 16.02 16.08 -12.85
C LEU A 17 15.30 16.15 -14.20
N ARG A 18 14.12 15.51 -14.32
CA ARG A 18 13.26 15.62 -15.50
C ARG A 18 12.84 17.07 -15.78
N ARG A 19 12.48 17.84 -14.75
CA ARG A 19 12.05 19.24 -14.89
C ARG A 19 13.22 20.14 -15.32
N GLU A 20 14.41 19.90 -14.78
CA GLU A 20 15.61 20.70 -15.07
C GLU A 20 16.20 20.39 -16.45
N THR A 21 16.23 19.12 -16.85
CA THR A 21 16.93 18.67 -18.06
C THR A 21 15.99 18.37 -19.24
N GLY A 22 14.68 18.35 -19.01
CA GLY A 22 13.68 18.05 -20.04
C GLY A 22 13.65 16.59 -20.51
N ILE A 23 14.45 15.70 -19.90
CA ILE A 23 14.52 14.30 -20.32
C ILE A 23 13.25 13.51 -19.92
N PRO A 24 12.89 12.44 -20.65
CA PRO A 24 11.83 11.52 -20.26
C PRO A 24 12.03 10.96 -18.84
N HIS A 25 10.93 10.72 -18.12
CA HIS A 25 10.99 10.30 -16.72
C HIS A 25 11.73 8.97 -16.50
N ASN A 26 11.57 8.00 -17.42
CA ASN A 26 12.31 6.75 -17.38
C ASN A 26 13.83 6.96 -17.49
N GLN A 27 14.28 7.89 -18.34
CA GLN A 27 15.69 8.24 -18.47
C GLN A 27 16.22 8.95 -17.23
N ALA A 28 15.41 9.83 -16.61
CA ALA A 28 15.78 10.46 -15.34
C ALA A 28 15.94 9.42 -14.23
N LEU A 29 15.04 8.44 -14.15
CA LEU A 29 15.13 7.33 -13.20
C LEU A 29 16.38 6.47 -13.45
N ASP A 30 16.70 6.17 -14.71
CA ASP A 30 17.92 5.43 -15.05
C ASP A 30 19.21 6.20 -14.74
N ARG A 31 19.19 7.54 -14.80
CA ARG A 31 20.34 8.36 -14.36
C ARG A 31 20.52 8.27 -12.84
N ILE A 32 19.45 8.48 -12.07
CA ILE A 32 19.49 8.31 -10.61
C ILE A 32 19.93 6.90 -10.24
N ALA A 33 19.45 5.87 -10.93
CA ALA A 33 19.88 4.50 -10.66
C ALA A 33 21.39 4.29 -10.89
N ARG A 34 21.97 4.91 -11.92
CA ARG A 34 23.41 4.86 -12.19
C ARG A 34 24.23 5.58 -11.12
N ASP A 35 23.72 6.68 -10.58
CA ASP A 35 24.34 7.39 -9.46
C ASP A 35 24.35 6.53 -8.18
N GLU A 36 23.34 5.68 -8.01
CA GLU A 36 23.27 4.64 -6.96
C GLU A 36 24.07 3.37 -7.29
N GLY A 37 24.75 3.32 -8.45
CA GLY A 37 25.58 2.18 -8.88
C GLY A 37 24.83 1.07 -9.62
N PHE A 38 23.59 1.29 -10.07
CA PHE A 38 22.78 0.32 -10.82
C PHE A 38 22.67 0.68 -12.30
N ALA A 39 22.65 -0.32 -13.18
CA ALA A 39 22.63 -0.08 -14.63
C ALA A 39 21.31 0.52 -15.16
N SER A 40 20.20 0.32 -14.44
CA SER A 40 18.89 0.90 -14.74
C SER A 40 18.01 0.92 -13.49
N TRP A 41 16.96 1.73 -13.52
CA TRP A 41 15.99 1.82 -12.43
C TRP A 41 15.32 0.47 -12.16
N SER A 42 14.97 -0.29 -13.20
CA SER A 42 14.36 -1.62 -13.06
C SER A 42 15.25 -2.61 -12.31
N ILE A 43 16.57 -2.55 -12.50
CA ILE A 43 17.53 -3.41 -11.78
C ILE A 43 17.64 -2.99 -10.32
N LEU A 44 17.67 -1.69 -10.04
CA LEU A 44 17.64 -1.15 -8.67
C LEU A 44 16.40 -1.64 -7.92
N ILE A 45 15.21 -1.47 -8.52
CA ILE A 45 13.95 -1.93 -7.93
C ILE A 45 13.98 -3.44 -7.69
N ARG A 46 14.41 -4.25 -8.66
CA ARG A 46 14.48 -5.71 -8.47
C ARG A 46 15.39 -6.09 -7.30
N LYS A 47 16.58 -5.47 -7.21
CA LYS A 47 17.52 -5.69 -6.11
C LYS A 47 16.97 -5.25 -4.76
N TYR A 48 16.21 -4.16 -4.74
CA TYR A 48 15.51 -3.68 -3.54
C TYR A 48 14.41 -4.65 -3.09
N GLU A 49 13.58 -5.11 -4.01
CA GLU A 49 12.51 -6.10 -3.72
C GLU A 49 13.08 -7.46 -3.32
N ASP A 50 14.24 -7.86 -3.85
CA ASP A 50 14.96 -9.06 -3.40
C ASP A 50 15.51 -8.96 -1.97
N GLN A 51 15.71 -7.74 -1.46
CA GLN A 51 16.25 -7.49 -0.12
C GLN A 51 15.20 -7.22 0.93
N LYS A 52 14.03 -6.72 0.52
CA LYS A 52 12.86 -6.84 1.37
C LYS A 52 12.69 -8.33 1.68
N PRO A 53 12.38 -8.70 2.92
CA PRO A 53 11.81 -10.01 3.15
C PRO A 53 10.59 -10.07 2.24
N ARG A 54 10.69 -10.84 1.15
CA ARG A 54 9.49 -11.24 0.43
C ARG A 54 8.65 -11.89 1.52
N PRO A 55 7.44 -11.37 1.82
CA PRO A 55 6.53 -12.16 2.63
C PRO A 55 6.53 -13.52 1.95
N ALA A 56 6.88 -14.57 2.71
CA ALA A 56 6.98 -15.90 2.15
C ALA A 56 5.71 -16.08 1.31
N GLN A 57 5.85 -16.32 0.01
CA GLN A 57 4.74 -16.84 -0.78
C GLN A 57 4.47 -18.19 -0.15
N LYS A 58 3.63 -18.16 0.88
CA LYS A 58 3.12 -19.30 1.62
C LYS A 58 2.48 -20.17 0.54
N PRO A 59 3.02 -21.36 0.23
CA PRO A 59 2.27 -22.31 -0.56
C PRO A 59 1.17 -22.79 0.38
N THR A 60 -0.05 -22.27 0.27
CA THR A 60 -1.08 -22.62 1.24
C THR A 60 -2.42 -22.67 0.54
N SER A 61 -3.00 -23.87 0.50
CA SER A 61 -4.40 -24.05 0.19
C SER A 61 -5.19 -23.08 1.06
N GLY A 62 -5.83 -22.09 0.45
CA GLY A 62 -6.83 -21.29 1.16
C GLY A 62 -7.88 -22.22 1.77
N TYR A 63 -8.52 -21.76 2.84
CA TYR A 63 -9.62 -22.47 3.48
C TYR A 63 -10.91 -21.66 3.31
N PRO A 64 -12.08 -22.34 3.22
CA PRO A 64 -13.34 -21.64 3.06
C PRO A 64 -13.73 -20.95 4.37
N ILE A 65 -13.88 -19.64 4.31
CA ILE A 65 -14.60 -18.84 5.31
C ILE A 65 -16.09 -19.05 5.05
N LYS A 66 -16.84 -19.48 6.07
CA LYS A 66 -18.23 -19.95 5.90
C LYS A 66 -19.29 -19.07 6.55
N SER A 67 -18.91 -18.20 7.46
CA SER A 67 -19.84 -17.38 8.24
C SER A 67 -19.19 -16.07 8.66
N LEU A 68 -20.01 -15.03 8.85
CA LEU A 68 -19.66 -13.83 9.61
C LEU A 68 -20.25 -13.90 11.04
N PRO A 69 -19.59 -13.29 12.05
CA PRO A 69 -18.28 -12.65 11.98
C PRO A 69 -17.16 -13.67 11.67
N ILE A 70 -16.14 -13.22 10.95
CA ILE A 70 -14.99 -14.04 10.58
C ILE A 70 -14.28 -14.61 11.81
N ASP A 71 -13.70 -15.80 11.67
CA ASP A 71 -12.99 -16.45 12.75
C ASP A 71 -11.71 -15.67 13.15
N SER A 72 -11.26 -15.87 14.39
CA SER A 72 -10.12 -15.13 14.93
C SER A 72 -8.81 -15.39 14.17
N GLY A 73 -8.68 -16.56 13.53
CA GLY A 73 -7.50 -16.91 12.74
C GLY A 73 -7.39 -16.03 11.50
N TYR A 74 -8.43 -16.06 10.65
CA TYR A 74 -8.50 -15.20 9.48
C TYR A 74 -8.46 -13.72 9.84
N ARG A 75 -9.20 -13.31 10.86
CA ARG A 75 -9.30 -11.90 11.29
C ARG A 75 -7.95 -11.30 11.64
N THR A 76 -7.09 -12.05 12.33
CA THR A 76 -5.74 -11.57 12.69
C THR A 76 -4.89 -11.30 11.45
N GLU A 77 -4.88 -12.26 10.51
CA GLU A 77 -4.14 -12.14 9.25
C GLU A 77 -4.68 -11.00 8.38
N ALA A 78 -6.01 -10.85 8.29
CA ALA A 78 -6.66 -9.77 7.56
C ALA A 78 -6.34 -8.38 8.13
N ILE A 79 -6.25 -8.24 9.47
CA ILE A 79 -5.90 -6.97 10.12
C ILE A 79 -4.45 -6.58 9.82
N GLU A 80 -3.51 -7.52 9.96
CA GLU A 80 -2.09 -7.28 9.63
C GLU A 80 -1.94 -6.88 8.15
N PHE A 81 -2.63 -7.60 7.27
CA PHE A 81 -2.62 -7.32 5.83
C PHE A 81 -3.25 -5.96 5.50
N ALA A 82 -4.40 -5.62 6.08
CA ALA A 82 -5.08 -4.34 5.88
C ALA A 82 -4.21 -3.15 6.32
N ASN A 83 -3.52 -3.26 7.46
CA ASN A 83 -2.58 -2.23 7.90
C ASN A 83 -1.42 -2.05 6.91
N SER A 84 -0.83 -3.14 6.43
CA SER A 84 0.24 -3.07 5.42
C SER A 84 -0.25 -2.40 4.13
N LYS A 85 -1.46 -2.73 3.67
CA LYS A 85 -2.04 -2.16 2.45
C LYS A 85 -2.51 -0.73 2.64
N PHE A 86 -2.97 -0.33 3.82
CA PHE A 86 -3.35 1.04 4.15
C PHE A 86 -2.17 1.99 3.89
N GLU A 87 -0.99 1.63 4.39
CA GLU A 87 0.25 2.38 4.20
C GLU A 87 0.62 2.52 2.71
N ASP A 88 0.43 1.47 1.92
CA ASP A 88 0.63 1.51 0.47
C ASP A 88 -0.36 2.44 -0.23
N VAL A 89 -1.63 2.42 0.19
CA VAL A 89 -2.69 3.25 -0.37
C VAL A 89 -2.46 4.72 -0.04
N VAL A 90 -2.19 5.07 1.22
CA VAL A 90 -1.89 6.45 1.64
C VAL A 90 -0.72 7.02 0.85
N ARG A 91 0.35 6.22 0.67
CA ARG A 91 1.49 6.59 -0.17
C ARG A 91 1.14 6.85 -1.63
N ARG A 92 0.12 6.18 -2.18
CA ARG A 92 -0.28 6.29 -3.59
C ARG A 92 -1.24 7.45 -3.82
N ILE A 93 -2.17 7.68 -2.91
CA ILE A 93 -3.21 8.72 -3.07
C ILE A 93 -2.71 10.09 -2.62
N GLU A 94 -1.68 10.16 -1.76
CA GLU A 94 -1.10 11.40 -1.23
C GLU A 94 -2.18 12.37 -0.71
N PRO A 95 -2.95 12.00 0.34
CA PRO A 95 -4.11 12.78 0.77
C PRO A 95 -3.67 14.14 1.36
N GLY A 96 -4.57 15.14 1.34
CA GLY A 96 -4.29 16.49 1.83
C GLY A 96 -3.90 16.53 3.30
N ASN A 97 -4.56 15.72 4.13
CA ASN A 97 -4.29 15.58 5.57
C ASN A 97 -3.89 14.14 5.94
N PRO A 98 -2.65 13.71 5.66
CA PRO A 98 -2.23 12.32 5.81
C PRO A 98 -2.18 11.84 7.26
N LEU A 99 -1.84 12.72 8.21
CA LEU A 99 -1.82 12.38 9.64
C LEU A 99 -3.23 12.13 10.18
N LEU A 100 -4.18 13.03 9.87
CA LEU A 100 -5.58 12.85 10.25
C LEU A 100 -6.21 11.66 9.53
N THR A 101 -5.84 11.40 8.27
CA THR A 101 -6.29 10.19 7.55
C THR A 101 -5.83 8.92 8.26
N ALA A 102 -4.58 8.89 8.76
CA ALA A 102 -4.04 7.79 9.55
C ALA A 102 -4.70 7.67 10.94
N GLU A 103 -5.06 8.79 11.57
CA GLU A 103 -5.77 8.80 12.84
C GLU A 103 -7.19 8.21 12.73
N LEU A 104 -7.86 8.44 11.59
CA LEU A 104 -9.18 7.87 11.31
C LEU A 104 -9.14 6.39 10.92
N TRP A 105 -7.97 5.83 10.63
CA TRP A 105 -7.83 4.44 10.20
C TRP A 105 -8.00 3.46 11.36
N ASN A 106 -8.88 2.47 11.15
CA ASN A 106 -9.06 1.36 12.07
C ASN A 106 -9.19 0.05 11.28
N ALA A 107 -8.10 -0.72 11.23
CA ALA A 107 -8.06 -1.98 10.48
C ALA A 107 -9.05 -3.02 10.99
N ALA A 108 -9.30 -3.08 12.31
CA ALA A 108 -10.25 -4.02 12.87
C ALA A 108 -11.69 -3.70 12.42
N GLU A 109 -12.07 -2.42 12.48
CA GLU A 109 -13.37 -1.93 12.00
C GLU A 109 -13.55 -2.22 10.50
N TYR A 110 -12.52 -1.93 9.69
CA TYR A 110 -12.54 -2.21 8.25
C TYR A 110 -12.72 -3.71 7.97
N VAL A 111 -11.93 -4.56 8.64
CA VAL A 111 -11.97 -6.01 8.45
C VAL A 111 -13.31 -6.61 8.91
N ASP A 112 -13.90 -6.08 9.98
CA ASP A 112 -15.15 -6.61 10.54
C ASP A 112 -16.39 -6.18 9.74
N ASN A 113 -16.39 -4.98 9.17
CA ASN A 113 -17.60 -4.37 8.60
C ASN A 113 -17.54 -4.04 7.10
N HIS A 114 -16.35 -3.89 6.52
CA HIS A 114 -16.17 -3.38 5.15
C HIS A 114 -15.54 -4.40 4.21
N HIS A 115 -14.90 -5.44 4.76
CA HIS A 115 -14.13 -6.40 4.00
C HIS A 115 -14.99 -7.50 3.34
N LEU A 116 -15.85 -8.18 4.11
CA LEU A 116 -16.70 -9.26 3.63
C LEU A 116 -18.18 -9.00 3.91
N ARG A 117 -19.04 -9.64 3.12
CA ARG A 117 -20.50 -9.64 3.30
C ARG A 117 -21.02 -11.07 3.23
N ASP A 118 -22.17 -11.33 3.85
CA ASP A 118 -22.79 -12.67 3.87
C ASP A 118 -23.05 -13.24 2.46
N ASP A 119 -23.33 -12.39 1.48
CA ASP A 119 -23.57 -12.79 0.08
C ASP A 119 -22.32 -13.31 -0.65
N MET A 120 -21.12 -13.10 -0.08
CA MET A 120 -19.86 -13.61 -0.62
C MET A 120 -19.51 -15.02 -0.13
N LEU A 121 -20.25 -15.56 0.84
CA LEU A 121 -19.86 -16.81 1.52
C LEU A 121 -20.47 -18.07 0.87
N PRO A 122 -19.75 -19.21 0.88
CA PRO A 122 -18.39 -19.38 1.38
C PRO A 122 -17.34 -18.81 0.41
N ILE A 123 -16.30 -18.18 0.96
CA ILE A 123 -15.21 -17.59 0.18
C ILE A 123 -13.87 -18.22 0.58
N ASP A 124 -12.99 -18.42 -0.39
CA ASP A 124 -11.62 -18.83 -0.12
C ASP A 124 -10.84 -17.72 0.62
N SER A 125 -10.10 -18.09 1.66
CA SER A 125 -9.38 -17.13 2.52
C SER A 125 -8.35 -16.27 1.76
N GLU A 126 -7.68 -16.82 0.74
CA GLU A 126 -6.70 -16.06 -0.07
C GLU A 126 -7.43 -15.08 -0.98
N TYR A 127 -8.51 -15.54 -1.62
CA TYR A 127 -9.33 -14.64 -2.42
C TYR A 127 -9.91 -13.52 -1.56
N ALA A 128 -10.35 -13.82 -0.35
CA ALA A 128 -10.76 -12.82 0.63
C ALA A 128 -9.62 -11.82 0.92
N LEU A 129 -8.38 -12.25 1.23
CA LEU A 129 -7.27 -11.30 1.41
C LEU A 129 -7.03 -10.41 0.17
N SER A 130 -7.18 -10.96 -1.04
CA SER A 130 -7.04 -10.16 -2.27
C SER A 130 -8.11 -9.07 -2.43
N LEU A 131 -9.29 -9.26 -1.82
CA LEU A 131 -10.36 -8.25 -1.80
C LEU A 131 -9.99 -7.05 -0.93
N ILE A 132 -9.20 -7.24 0.13
CA ILE A 132 -8.63 -6.13 0.91
C ILE A 132 -7.75 -5.27 0.00
N GLU A 133 -6.80 -5.88 -0.71
CA GLU A 133 -5.88 -5.14 -1.58
C GLU A 133 -6.59 -4.38 -2.71
N SER A 134 -7.64 -4.98 -3.30
CA SER A 134 -8.37 -4.36 -4.41
C SER A 134 -9.40 -3.31 -3.98
N SER A 135 -9.98 -3.44 -2.78
CA SER A 135 -11.11 -2.60 -2.36
C SER A 135 -10.70 -1.49 -1.38
N LEU A 136 -9.63 -1.67 -0.62
CA LEU A 136 -9.22 -0.76 0.47
C LEU A 136 -9.01 0.68 0.00
N VAL A 137 -8.57 0.90 -1.24
CA VAL A 137 -8.36 2.24 -1.81
C VAL A 137 -9.60 3.13 -1.70
N HIS A 138 -10.79 2.59 -1.94
CA HIS A 138 -12.04 3.37 -1.88
C HIS A 138 -12.36 3.80 -0.45
N TYR A 139 -12.15 2.91 0.51
CA TYR A 139 -12.38 3.21 1.93
C TYR A 139 -11.42 4.29 2.42
N VAL A 140 -10.13 4.20 2.06
CA VAL A 140 -9.13 5.19 2.47
C VAL A 140 -9.37 6.55 1.81
N ILE A 141 -9.89 6.61 0.57
CA ILE A 141 -10.34 7.87 -0.04
C ILE A 141 -11.47 8.51 0.78
N GLY A 142 -12.39 7.69 1.30
CA GLY A 142 -13.44 8.16 2.21
C GLY A 142 -12.88 8.75 3.50
N LEU A 143 -11.89 8.08 4.12
CA LEU A 143 -11.18 8.60 5.29
C LEU A 143 -10.45 9.92 4.99
N ALA A 144 -9.76 10.00 3.86
CA ALA A 144 -9.05 11.20 3.44
C ALA A 144 -10.01 12.39 3.24
N THR A 145 -11.17 12.14 2.62
CA THR A 145 -12.21 13.16 2.43
C THR A 145 -12.70 13.69 3.77
N LYS A 146 -12.98 12.78 4.73
CA LYS A 146 -13.39 13.14 6.08
C LYS A 146 -12.30 13.91 6.85
N ALA A 147 -11.04 13.50 6.71
CA ALA A 147 -9.91 14.19 7.30
C ALA A 147 -9.78 15.63 6.79
N ASP A 148 -9.99 15.85 5.48
CA ASP A 148 -9.97 17.18 4.89
C ASP A 148 -11.13 18.05 5.36
N GLU A 149 -12.31 17.48 5.60
CA GLU A 149 -13.45 18.19 6.20
C GLU A 149 -13.16 18.59 7.65
N MET A 150 -12.66 17.65 8.46
CA MET A 150 -12.28 17.92 9.86
C MET A 150 -11.21 19.02 9.96
N ALA A 151 -10.20 19.01 9.08
CA ALA A 151 -9.17 20.02 9.06
C ALA A 151 -9.73 21.43 8.78
N ARG A 152 -10.73 21.56 7.89
CA ARG A 152 -11.38 22.86 7.60
C ARG A 152 -12.22 23.38 8.75
N GLU A 153 -12.78 22.51 9.58
CA GLU A 153 -13.58 22.90 10.75
C GLU A 153 -12.70 23.34 11.94
N MET A 154 -11.41 23.01 11.92
CA MET A 154 -10.43 23.38 12.96
C MET A 154 -9.72 24.71 12.69
N ASP A 155 -9.85 25.27 11.49
CA ASP A 155 -9.34 26.59 11.07
C ASP A 155 -10.36 27.73 11.34
#